data_AF-A0A6A1VR97-F1
#
_entry.id   AF-A0A6A1VR97-F1
#
_cell.length_a   1.000
_cell.length_b   1.000
_cell.length_c   1.000
_cell.angle_alpha   90.00
_cell.angle_beta   90.00
_cell.angle_gamma   90.00
#
_symmetry.space_group_name_H-M   'P 1'
#
loop_
_entity.id
_entity.type
_entity.pdbx_description
1 polymer ?
#
loop_
_entity_poly.entity_id
_entity_poly.type
_entity_poly.pdbx_seq_one_letter_code
_entity_poly.pdbx_strand_id
1 'polypeptide(L)' 'MDCSNSDKNKLAMDVICHLIADCDWLNVHVVPPHGAVFEIRVADGYGARWSNDGSEFIGFLEPYMEDGHSKGWRH' A
#
# COMPACT_ATOMS: atom_id res chain seq x y z
N MET A 1 -0.82 25.02 -8.55
CA MET A 1 0.61 24.82 -8.26
C MET A 1 0.86 23.33 -8.46
N ASP A 2 1.50 22.96 -9.57
CA ASP A 2 1.77 21.56 -9.88
C ASP A 2 2.86 21.07 -8.93
N CYS A 3 2.43 20.36 -7.88
CA CYS A 3 3.28 19.55 -7.03
C CYS A 3 4.10 18.62 -7.93
N SER A 4 5.43 18.77 -7.89
CA SER A 4 6.32 18.06 -8.81
C SER A 4 6.21 16.56 -8.56
N ASN A 5 6.49 15.74 -9.58
CA ASN A 5 6.48 14.28 -9.39
C ASN A 5 7.44 13.83 -8.25
N SER A 6 8.49 14.61 -7.98
CA SER A 6 9.40 14.38 -6.85
C SER A 6 8.71 14.50 -5.50
N ASP A 7 7.86 15.51 -5.33
CA ASP A 7 7.15 15.74 -4.07
C ASP A 7 6.12 14.63 -3.80
N LYS A 8 5.44 14.16 -4.86
CA LYS A 8 4.53 13.00 -4.77
C LYS A 8 5.27 11.72 -4.39
N ASN A 9 6.45 11.49 -4.98
CA ASN A 9 7.27 10.32 -4.65
C ASN A 9 7.79 10.37 -3.22
N LYS A 10 8.16 11.57 -2.73
CA LYS A 10 8.57 11.75 -1.34
C LYS A 10 7.43 11.43 -0.39
N LEU A 11 6.24 11.98 -0.63
CA LEU A 11 5.06 11.69 0.18
C LEU A 11 4.73 10.19 0.19
N ALA A 12 4.77 9.54 -0.98
CA ALA A 12 4.54 8.09 -1.07
C ALA A 12 5.58 7.29 -0.26
N MET A 13 6.85 7.69 -0.30
CA MET A 13 7.90 7.05 0.49
C MET A 13 7.67 7.25 1.99
N ASP A 14 7.28 8.44 2.42
CA ASP A 14 6.98 8.72 3.83
C ASP A 14 5.82 7.82 4.34
N VAL A 15 4.79 7.63 3.52
CA VAL A 15 3.67 6.70 3.82
C VAL A 15 4.16 5.25 3.90
N ILE A 16 5.00 4.80 2.96
CA ILE A 16 5.58 3.45 2.98
C ILE A 16 6.41 3.23 4.25
N CYS A 17 7.25 4.20 4.63
CA CYS A 17 8.04 4.12 5.85
C CYS A 17 7.15 3.98 7.09
N HIS A 18 6.04 4.71 7.14
CA HIS A 18 5.06 4.60 8.22
C HIS A 18 4.40 3.21 8.27
N LEU A 19 3.93 2.70 7.12
CA LEU A 19 3.32 1.37 7.03
C LEU A 19 4.30 0.25 7.44
N ILE A 20 5.58 0.38 7.11
CA ILE A 20 6.61 -0.59 7.52
C ILE A 20 6.88 -0.50 9.02
N ALA A 21 6.92 0.71 9.58
CA ALA A 21 7.18 0.93 11.00
C ALA A 21 6.06 0.40 11.90
N ASP A 22 4.81 0.58 11.47
CA ASP A 22 3.60 0.18 12.21
C ASP A 22 3.00 -1.14 11.69
N CYS A 23 3.80 -1.94 10.96
CA CYS A 23 3.34 -3.18 10.34
C CYS A 23 2.93 -4.21 11.39
N ASP A 24 1.65 -4.57 11.39
CA ASP A 24 1.10 -5.65 12.23
C ASP A 24 1.05 -6.98 11.48
N TRP A 25 1.00 -6.95 10.15
CA TRP A 25 0.82 -8.14 9.33
C TRP A 25 1.62 -8.07 8.03
N LEU A 26 2.27 -9.17 7.70
CA LEU A 26 3.01 -9.36 6.45
C LEU A 26 2.72 -10.74 5.88
N ASN A 27 2.59 -10.82 4.56
CA ASN A 27 2.31 -12.10 3.90
C ASN A 27 2.75 -12.09 2.43
N VAL A 28 3.06 -13.29 1.93
CA VAL A 28 3.22 -13.55 0.51
C VAL A 28 2.10 -14.47 0.07
N HIS A 29 1.28 -14.04 -0.89
CA HIS A 29 0.15 -14.83 -1.36
C HIS A 29 -0.13 -14.60 -2.85
N VAL A 30 -0.85 -15.52 -3.46
CA VAL A 30 -1.18 -15.47 -4.89
C VAL A 30 -2.50 -14.73 -5.09
N VAL A 31 -2.48 -13.66 -5.89
CA VAL A 31 -3.65 -12.88 -6.30
C VAL A 31 -3.88 -13.08 -7.80
N PRO A 32 -4.99 -13.68 -8.24
CA PRO A 32 -5.33 -13.72 -9.66
C PRO A 32 -5.67 -12.32 -10.21
N PRO A 33 -5.26 -11.95 -11.44
CA PRO A 33 -4.37 -12.67 -12.36
C PRO A 33 -2.85 -12.40 -12.13
N HIS A 34 -2.51 -11.58 -11.13
CA HIS A 34 -1.18 -10.99 -10.92
C HIS A 34 -0.11 -11.94 -10.34
N GLY A 35 -0.47 -13.15 -9.91
CA GLY A 35 0.48 -14.12 -9.37
C GLY A 35 0.83 -13.83 -7.90
N ALA A 36 2.01 -14.25 -7.46
CA ALA A 36 2.45 -14.04 -6.07
C ALA A 36 2.81 -12.57 -5.82
N VAL A 37 2.37 -12.03 -4.69
CA VAL A 37 2.63 -10.65 -4.25
C VAL A 37 3.05 -10.65 -2.80
N PHE A 38 3.92 -9.69 -2.44
CA PHE A 38 4.25 -9.38 -1.06
C PHE A 38 3.37 -8.24 -0.56
N GLU A 39 2.79 -8.41 0.61
CA GLU A 39 1.84 -7.47 1.18
C GLU A 39 2.15 -7.21 2.65
N ILE A 40 2.10 -5.94 3.04
CA ILE A 40 2.11 -5.52 4.44
C ILE A 40 0.81 -4.79 4.76
N ARG A 41 0.35 -4.91 6.00
CA ARG A 41 -0.79 -4.16 6.54
C ARG A 41 -0.55 -3.73 7.98
N VAL A 42 -1.12 -2.59 8.33
CA VAL A 42 -1.27 -2.11 9.71
C VAL A 42 -2.61 -2.59 10.28
N ALA A 43 -2.81 -2.49 11.60
CA ALA A 43 -4.02 -2.94 12.30
C ALA A 43 -5.33 -2.39 11.71
N ASP A 44 -5.31 -1.15 11.23
CA ASP A 44 -6.47 -0.49 10.60
C ASP A 44 -6.78 -1.03 9.19
N GLY A 45 -5.99 -1.98 8.69
CA GLY A 45 -6.18 -2.69 7.43
C GLY A 45 -5.64 -1.98 6.19
N TYR A 46 -5.11 -0.75 6.32
CA TYR A 46 -4.32 -0.11 5.28
C TYR A 46 -3.01 -0.86 5.04
N GLY A 47 -2.48 -0.77 3.82
CA GLY A 47 -1.28 -1.51 3.48
C GLY A 47 -0.60 -1.07 2.20
N ALA A 48 0.39 -1.84 1.82
CA ALA A 48 1.16 -1.67 0.60
C ALA A 48 1.50 -3.03 0.00
N ARG A 49 1.62 -3.06 -1.32
CA ARG A 49 1.88 -4.26 -2.10
C ARG A 49 3.09 -4.09 -3.01
N TRP A 50 3.87 -5.15 -3.10
CA TRP A 50 5.00 -5.29 -4.02
C TRP A 50 4.90 -6.57 -4.84
N SER A 51 5.74 -6.64 -5.87
CA SER A 51 6.09 -7.90 -6.53
C SER A 51 6.55 -8.95 -5.49
N ASN A 52 6.48 -10.23 -5.85
CA ASN A 52 6.84 -11.33 -4.95
C ASN A 52 8.27 -11.20 -4.35
N ASP A 53 9.21 -10.65 -5.11
CA ASP A 53 10.59 -10.43 -4.70
C ASP A 53 10.81 -9.09 -3.98
N GLY A 54 9.76 -8.28 -3.82
CA GLY A 54 9.79 -6.98 -3.14
C GLY A 54 10.45 -5.85 -3.95
N SER A 55 10.83 -6.10 -5.21
CA SER A 55 11.60 -5.14 -6.01
C SER A 55 10.75 -4.02 -6.62
N GLU A 56 9.48 -4.30 -6.93
CA GLU A 56 8.58 -3.35 -7.58
C GLU A 56 7.41 -3.01 -6.67
N PHE A 57 7.21 -1.73 -6.38
CA PHE A 57 6.02 -1.24 -5.69
C PHE A 57 4.82 -1.26 -6.64
N ILE A 58 3.78 -2.01 -6.27
CA ILE A 58 2.56 -2.15 -7.07
C ILE A 58 1.54 -1.09 -6.67
N GLY A 59 1.37 -0.84 -5.37
CA GLY A 59 0.42 0.18 -4.90
C GLY A 59 0.04 0.06 -3.43
N PHE A 60 -0.68 1.07 -2.95
CA PHE A 60 -1.31 1.08 -1.63
C PHE A 60 -2.59 0.26 -1.62
N LEU A 61 -2.95 -0.22 -0.43
CA LEU A 61 -4.11 -1.07 -0.17
C LEU A 61 -5.02 -0.43 0.86
N GLU A 62 -6.31 -0.52 0.60
CA GLU A 62 -7.37 -0.07 1.50
C GLU A 62 -7.85 -1.23 2.40
N PRO A 63 -8.37 -0.92 3.59
CA PRO A 63 -9.11 -1.88 4.38
C PRO A 63 -10.39 -2.32 3.66
N TYR A 64 -10.79 -3.56 3.90
CA TYR A 64 -12.05 -4.07 3.40
C TYR A 64 -13.22 -3.38 4.11
N MET A 65 -13.84 -2.41 3.44
CA MET A 65 -15.04 -1.71 3.93
C MET A 65 -16.15 -1.77 2.88
N GLU A 66 -17.37 -2.04 3.34
CA GLU A 66 -18.58 -1.84 2.53
C GLU A 66 -18.63 -0.35 2.11
N ASP A 67 -18.68 -0.10 0.81
CA ASP A 67 -18.58 1.23 0.16
C ASP A 67 -17.28 2.03 0.42
N GLY A 68 -16.14 1.37 0.68
CA GLY A 68 -14.86 2.04 0.98
C GLY A 68 -14.40 3.05 -0.08
N HIS A 69 -14.57 2.71 -1.36
CA HIS A 69 -14.25 3.58 -2.51
C HIS A 69 -15.06 4.90 -2.53
N SER A 70 -16.21 4.93 -1.86
CA SER A 70 -17.11 6.08 -1.78
C SER A 70 -16.77 7.03 -0.63
N LYS A 71 -15.96 6.60 0.35
CA LYS A 71 -15.74 7.34 1.61
C LYS A 71 -14.56 8.30 1.60
N GLY A 72 -13.81 8.38 0.51
CA GLY A 72 -12.74 9.35 0.36
C GLY A 72 -11.54 9.03 1.26
N TRP A 73 -10.37 9.28 0.69
CA TRP A 73 -9.08 8.83 1.17
C TRP A 73 -8.72 9.50 2.50
N ARG A 74 -8.25 8.73 3.49
CA ARG A 74 -7.37 9.23 4.55
C ARG A 74 -5.95 8.77 4.23
N HIS A 75 -5.31 9.48 3.32
CA HIS A 75 -3.86 9.41 3.11
C HIS A 75 -3.22 10.65 3.74
#